data_AF-A0A3D9H525-F1
#
_entry.id   AF-A0A3D9H525-F1
#
_cell.length_a   1.000
_cell.length_b   1.000
_cell.length_c   1.000
_cell.angle_alpha   90.00
_cell.angle_beta   90.00
_cell.angle_gamma   90.00
#
_symmetry.space_group_name_H-M   'P 1'
#
loop_
_entity.id
_entity.type
_entity.pdbx_description
1 polymer ?
#
loop_
_entity_poly.entity_id
_entity_poly.type
_entity_poly.pdbx_seq_one_letter_code
_entity_poly.pdbx_strand_id
1 'polypeptide(L)'
;MELSEKHITFIENNLTLYGVKNKDLREDLVDHICTYIEHQNSEDFNALYQQALQKFGGYSSFQNLQLETNYQKFAKQIITFNKLKFSAGFMVILLLVVSLVFQMMQWPYANAWLLGAIVIAVLVILPVHFYASYKKSIHKFS
;
A
#
# COMPACT_ATOMS: atom_id res chain seq x y z
N MET A 1 -12.03 -32.25 -11.65
CA MET A 1 -12.46 -31.82 -13.01
C MET A 1 -11.33 -31.01 -13.64
N GLU A 2 -11.03 -31.11 -14.93
CA GLU A 2 -10.09 -30.17 -15.58
C GLU A 2 -10.82 -28.91 -16.06
N LEU A 3 -10.31 -27.72 -15.71
CA LEU A 3 -10.92 -26.46 -16.10
C LEU A 3 -10.47 -26.03 -17.50
N SER A 4 -11.42 -25.56 -18.31
CA SER A 4 -11.15 -24.90 -19.58
C SER A 4 -10.91 -23.40 -19.38
N GLU A 5 -10.15 -22.79 -20.28
CA GLU A 5 -9.96 -21.32 -20.38
C GLU A 5 -11.26 -20.52 -20.28
N LYS A 6 -12.37 -21.07 -20.80
CA LYS A 6 -13.70 -20.44 -20.71
C LYS A 6 -14.20 -20.35 -19.27
N HIS A 7 -13.93 -21.36 -18.44
CA HIS A 7 -14.33 -21.36 -17.03
C HIS A 7 -13.49 -20.37 -16.22
N ILE A 8 -12.18 -20.30 -16.49
CA ILE A 8 -11.28 -19.34 -15.84
C ILE A 8 -11.71 -17.90 -16.18
N THR A 9 -11.96 -17.63 -17.47
CA THR A 9 -12.47 -16.33 -17.94
C THR A 9 -13.83 -15.98 -17.31
N PHE A 10 -14.71 -16.97 -17.12
CA PHE A 10 -16.00 -16.77 -16.45
C PHE A 10 -15.82 -16.37 -14.98
N ILE A 11 -14.93 -17.04 -14.25
CA ILE A 11 -14.64 -16.74 -12.83
C ILE A 11 -14.08 -15.32 -12.70
N GLU A 12 -13.10 -14.96 -13.54
CA GLU A 12 -12.47 -13.63 -13.50
C GLU A 12 -13.48 -12.52 -13.79
N ASN A 13 -14.32 -12.69 -14.82
CA ASN A 13 -15.36 -11.72 -15.17
C ASN A 13 -16.39 -11.56 -14.05
N ASN A 14 -16.83 -12.65 -13.42
CA ASN A 14 -17.76 -12.56 -12.28
C ASN A 14 -17.14 -11.83 -11.11
N LEU A 15 -15.92 -12.18 -10.69
CA LEU A 15 -15.24 -11.50 -9.58
C LEU A 15 -15.09 -9.99 -9.85
N THR A 16 -14.81 -9.61 -11.10
CA THR A 16 -14.76 -8.21 -11.53
C THR A 16 -16.13 -7.53 -11.45
N LEU A 17 -17.18 -8.17 -11.94
CA LEU A 17 -18.56 -7.66 -11.90
C LEU A 17 -19.06 -7.44 -10.47
N TYR A 18 -18.71 -8.31 -9.54
CA TYR A 18 -19.09 -8.20 -8.12
C TYR A 18 -18.15 -7.31 -7.29
N GLY A 19 -17.25 -6.56 -7.93
CA GLY A 19 -16.52 -5.46 -7.30
C GLY A 19 -15.15 -5.83 -6.72
N VAL A 20 -14.52 -6.93 -7.15
CA VAL A 20 -13.11 -7.22 -6.84
C VAL A 20 -12.22 -6.36 -7.75
N LYS A 21 -11.92 -5.14 -7.29
CA LYS A 21 -11.12 -4.15 -8.03
C LYS A 21 -9.63 -4.41 -7.96
N ASN A 22 -9.14 -4.90 -6.82
CA ASN A 22 -7.73 -5.20 -6.63
C ASN A 22 -7.32 -6.38 -7.53
N LYS A 23 -6.35 -6.14 -8.43
CA LYS A 23 -5.88 -7.13 -9.41
C LYS A 23 -5.22 -8.32 -8.71
N ASP A 24 -4.29 -8.07 -7.79
CA ASP A 24 -3.56 -9.13 -7.06
C ASP A 24 -4.53 -10.06 -6.34
N LEU A 25 -5.51 -9.50 -5.60
CA LEU A 25 -6.53 -10.29 -4.92
C LEU A 25 -7.41 -11.06 -5.92
N ARG A 26 -7.75 -10.47 -7.07
CA ARG A 26 -8.54 -11.17 -8.09
C ARG A 26 -7.79 -12.38 -8.62
N GLU A 27 -6.51 -12.22 -8.96
CA GLU A 27 -5.66 -13.32 -9.43
C GLU A 27 -5.55 -14.43 -8.37
N ASP A 28 -5.31 -14.07 -7.10
CA ASP A 28 -5.29 -15.03 -5.99
C ASP A 28 -6.64 -15.77 -5.85
N LEU A 29 -7.76 -15.04 -5.90
CA LEU A 29 -9.09 -15.64 -5.78
C LEU A 29 -9.41 -16.56 -6.96
N VAL A 30 -9.02 -16.20 -8.19
CA VAL A 30 -9.16 -17.06 -9.37
C VAL A 30 -8.38 -18.35 -9.15
N ASP A 31 -7.11 -18.27 -8.75
CA ASP A 31 -6.25 -19.43 -8.53
C ASP A 31 -6.81 -20.37 -7.45
N HIS A 32 -7.28 -19.80 -6.33
CA HIS A 32 -7.87 -20.55 -5.23
C HIS A 32 -9.21 -21.20 -5.60
N ILE A 33 -10.06 -20.51 -6.38
CA ILE A 33 -11.33 -21.07 -6.87
C ILE A 33 -11.05 -22.19 -7.89
N CYS A 34 -10.12 -21.98 -8.82
CA CYS A 34 -9.74 -22.99 -9.80
C CYS A 34 -9.22 -24.26 -9.13
N THR A 35 -8.22 -24.12 -8.24
CA THR A 35 -7.64 -25.23 -7.49
C THR A 35 -8.70 -25.98 -6.66
N TYR A 36 -9.67 -25.25 -6.07
CA TYR A 36 -10.77 -25.88 -5.35
C TYR A 36 -11.67 -26.72 -6.26
N ILE A 37 -12.07 -26.19 -7.42
CA ILE A 37 -12.94 -26.90 -8.36
C ILE A 37 -12.22 -28.13 -8.94
N GLU A 38 -10.92 -28.02 -9.23
CA GLU A 38 -10.12 -29.10 -9.79
C GLU A 38 -10.01 -30.30 -8.85
N HIS A 39 -9.92 -30.03 -7.55
CA HIS A 39 -9.79 -31.05 -6.51
C HIS A 39 -11.11 -31.76 -6.15
N GLN A 40 -12.25 -31.27 -6.65
CA GLN A 40 -13.55 -31.88 -6.39
C GLN A 40 -13.91 -32.95 -7.45
N ASN A 41 -14.52 -34.04 -6.99
CA ASN A 41 -14.93 -35.19 -7.81
C ASN A 41 -16.32 -35.04 -8.46
N SER A 42 -16.85 -33.82 -8.57
CA SER A 42 -18.15 -33.55 -9.19
C SER A 42 -17.98 -32.97 -10.60
N GLU A 43 -18.92 -33.25 -11.49
CA GLU A 43 -18.91 -32.75 -12.88
C GLU A 43 -19.67 -31.41 -13.04
N ASP A 44 -20.47 -31.01 -12.05
CA ASP A 44 -21.24 -29.76 -12.12
C ASP A 44 -20.40 -28.54 -11.70
N PHE A 45 -19.84 -27.86 -12.71
CA PHE A 45 -19.08 -26.61 -12.52
C PHE A 45 -19.85 -25.54 -11.77
N ASN A 46 -21.15 -25.33 -12.07
CA ASN A 46 -21.92 -24.25 -11.45
C ASN A 46 -22.14 -24.52 -9.96
N ALA A 47 -22.44 -25.76 -9.60
CA ALA A 47 -22.56 -26.16 -8.21
C ALA A 47 -21.22 -26.03 -7.46
N LEU A 48 -20.12 -26.46 -8.08
CA LEU A 48 -18.78 -26.34 -7.50
C LEU A 48 -18.34 -24.88 -7.34
N TYR A 49 -18.66 -24.02 -8.30
CA TYR A 49 -18.37 -22.60 -8.24
C TYR A 49 -19.13 -21.90 -7.09
N GLN A 50 -20.43 -22.20 -6.94
CA GLN A 50 -21.22 -21.68 -5.83
C GLN A 50 -20.68 -22.17 -4.46
N GLN A 51 -20.27 -23.43 -4.38
CA GLN A 51 -19.63 -23.97 -3.18
C GLN A 51 -18.29 -23.30 -2.89
N ALA A 52 -17.48 -23.03 -3.92
CA ALA A 52 -16.21 -22.31 -3.79
C ALA A 52 -16.45 -20.91 -3.23
N LEU A 53 -17.38 -20.15 -3.82
CA LEU A 53 -17.76 -18.82 -3.35
C LEU A 53 -18.23 -18.85 -1.90
N GLN A 54 -19.08 -19.82 -1.52
CA GLN A 54 -19.54 -19.96 -0.14
C GLN A 54 -18.39 -20.29 0.82
N LYS A 55 -17.48 -21.18 0.42
CA LYS A 55 -16.31 -21.60 1.22
C LYS A 55 -15.35 -20.45 1.48
N PHE A 56 -15.13 -19.57 0.50
CA PHE A 56 -14.23 -18.42 0.61
C PHE A 56 -14.92 -17.17 1.19
N GLY A 57 -16.16 -17.28 1.66
CA GLY A 57 -16.88 -16.21 2.37
C GLY A 57 -17.69 -15.26 1.49
N GLY A 58 -17.78 -15.55 0.19
CA GLY A 58 -18.58 -14.80 -0.78
C GLY A 58 -18.04 -13.40 -1.10
N TYR A 59 -18.76 -12.69 -1.97
CA TYR A 59 -18.33 -11.41 -2.52
C TYR A 59 -18.14 -10.30 -1.46
N SER A 60 -18.98 -10.28 -0.42
CA SER A 60 -18.85 -9.31 0.68
C SER A 60 -17.53 -9.49 1.44
N SER A 61 -17.11 -10.73 1.70
CA SER A 61 -15.82 -11.04 2.32
C SER A 61 -14.66 -10.53 1.46
N PHE A 62 -14.71 -10.75 0.14
CA PHE A 62 -13.67 -10.27 -0.77
C PHE A 62 -13.57 -8.74 -0.83
N GLN A 63 -14.69 -8.03 -0.70
CA GLN A 63 -14.69 -6.57 -0.59
C GLN A 63 -14.07 -6.11 0.73
N ASN A 64 -14.42 -6.75 1.85
CA ASN A 64 -13.84 -6.44 3.16
C ASN A 64 -12.32 -6.70 3.18
N LEU A 65 -11.85 -7.80 2.60
CA LEU A 65 -10.43 -8.11 2.48
C LEU A 65 -9.65 -7.03 1.71
N GLN A 66 -10.23 -6.47 0.64
CA GLN A 66 -9.63 -5.35 -0.08
C GLN A 66 -9.57 -4.10 0.78
N LEU A 67 -10.65 -3.78 1.48
CA LEU A 67 -10.72 -2.63 2.37
C LEU A 67 -9.65 -2.72 3.45
N GLU A 68 -9.59 -3.84 4.18
CA GLU A 68 -8.59 -4.08 5.23
C GLU A 68 -7.16 -3.99 4.69
N THR A 69 -6.89 -4.64 3.56
CA THR A 69 -5.57 -4.61 2.91
C THR A 69 -5.19 -3.18 2.50
N ASN A 70 -6.13 -2.41 1.94
CA ASN A 70 -5.90 -1.02 1.56
C ASN A 70 -5.67 -0.13 2.79
N TYR A 71 -6.47 -0.29 3.85
CA TYR A 71 -6.26 0.40 5.13
C TYR A 71 -4.88 0.10 5.72
N GLN A 72 -4.46 -1.16 5.72
CA GLN A 72 -3.15 -1.56 6.22
C GLN A 72 -2.01 -1.00 5.36
N LYS A 73 -2.11 -1.08 4.03
CA LYS A 73 -1.13 -0.48 3.09
C LYS A 73 -1.01 1.03 3.33
N PHE A 74 -2.14 1.71 3.49
CA PHE A 74 -2.18 3.15 3.78
C PHE A 74 -1.57 3.49 5.14
N ALA A 75 -1.95 2.78 6.20
CA ALA A 75 -1.40 2.96 7.54
C ALA A 75 0.13 2.77 7.54
N LYS A 76 0.62 1.72 6.88
CA LYS A 76 2.06 1.46 6.71
C LYS A 76 2.77 2.61 6.00
N GLN A 77 2.20 3.13 4.93
CA GLN A 77 2.77 4.27 4.21
C GLN A 77 2.84 5.55 5.07
N ILE A 78 1.79 5.87 5.83
CA ILE A 78 1.80 6.99 6.77
C ILE A 78 2.91 6.82 7.81
N ILE A 79 3.04 5.62 8.39
CA ILE A 79 4.08 5.33 9.37
C ILE A 79 5.47 5.56 8.75
N THR A 80 5.69 5.11 7.51
CA THR A 80 6.96 5.34 6.80
C THR A 80 7.24 6.83 6.59
N PHE A 81 6.26 7.63 6.14
CA PHE A 81 6.47 9.08 6.00
C PHE A 81 6.74 9.76 7.33
N ASN A 82 6.04 9.36 8.41
CA ASN A 82 6.28 9.93 9.73
C ASN A 82 7.69 9.61 10.24
N LYS A 83 8.18 8.38 10.04
CA LYS A 83 9.55 8.00 10.38
C LYS A 83 10.58 8.82 9.60
N LEU A 84 10.36 9.00 8.30
CA LEU A 84 11.25 9.81 7.45
C LEU A 84 11.26 11.28 7.88
N LYS A 85 10.09 11.87 8.14
CA LYS A 85 9.98 13.26 8.63
C LYS A 85 10.67 13.44 9.98
N PHE A 86 10.50 12.48 10.89
CA PHE A 86 11.15 12.52 12.20
C PHE A 86 12.68 12.44 12.07
N SER A 87 13.20 11.49 11.28
CA SER A 87 14.63 11.34 11.05
C SER A 87 15.24 12.58 10.37
N ALA A 88 14.59 13.12 9.33
CA ALA A 88 15.05 14.32 8.65
C ALA A 88 15.01 15.55 9.57
N GLY A 89 13.93 15.72 10.36
CA GLY A 89 13.82 16.80 11.33
C GLY A 89 14.89 16.73 12.41
N PHE A 90 15.19 15.53 12.92
CA PHE A 90 16.28 15.30 13.86
C PHE A 90 17.64 15.69 13.27
N MET A 91 17.91 15.29 12.02
CA MET A 91 19.15 15.67 11.31
C MET A 91 19.28 17.19 11.15
N VAL A 92 18.19 17.88 10.81
CA VAL A 92 18.17 19.35 10.71
C VAL A 92 18.51 20.00 12.05
N ILE A 93 17.90 19.55 13.16
CA ILE A 93 18.18 20.07 14.50
C ILE A 93 19.65 19.88 14.86
N LEU A 94 20.23 18.70 14.58
CA LEU A 94 21.65 18.45 14.83
C LEU A 94 22.55 19.41 14.05
N LEU A 95 22.27 19.62 12.77
CA LEU A 95 23.04 20.56 11.93
C LEU A 95 22.93 21.99 12.43
N LEU A 96 21.76 22.41 12.93
CA LEU A 96 21.58 23.73 13.53
C LEU A 96 22.40 23.87 14.82
N VAL A 97 22.39 22.85 15.69
CA VAL A 97 23.21 22.86 16.92
C VAL A 97 24.70 22.93 16.58
N VAL A 98 25.16 22.13 15.61
CA VAL A 98 26.56 22.16 15.13
C VAL A 98 26.91 23.54 14.57
N SER A 99 26.03 24.12 13.75
CA SER A 99 26.19 25.48 13.22
C SER A 99 26.35 26.51 14.35
N LEU A 100 25.50 26.46 15.37
CA LEU A 100 25.54 27.39 16.50
C LEU A 100 26.84 27.25 17.30
N VAL A 101 27.28 26.03 17.59
CA VAL A 101 28.55 25.79 18.29
C VAL A 101 29.73 26.33 17.48
N PHE A 102 29.74 26.10 16.17
CA PHE A 102 30.79 26.64 15.29
C PHE A 102 30.78 28.17 15.28
N GLN A 103 29.59 28.78 15.30
CA GLN A 103 29.45 30.24 15.38
C GLN A 103 29.96 30.80 16.71
N MET A 104 29.69 30.13 17.83
CA MET A 104 30.19 30.52 19.15
C MET A 104 31.71 30.37 19.27
N MET A 105 32.27 29.28 18.74
CA MET A 105 33.70 29.00 18.76
C MET A 105 34.49 29.78 17.70
N GLN A 106 33.81 30.62 16.90
CA GLN A 106 34.36 31.31 15.72
C GLN A 106 35.10 30.39 14.74
N TRP A 107 34.65 29.15 14.63
CA TRP A 107 35.22 28.21 13.67
C TRP A 107 34.72 28.52 12.26
N PRO A 108 35.58 28.32 11.24
CA PRO A 108 35.14 28.43 9.85
C PRO A 108 34.02 27.41 9.59
N TYR A 109 33.19 27.68 8.57
CA TYR A 109 32.10 26.80 8.13
C TYR A 109 30.80 26.78 8.94
N ALA A 110 30.62 27.63 9.97
CA ALA A 110 29.33 27.77 10.66
C ALA A 110 28.16 27.99 9.68
N ASN A 111 28.32 28.92 8.74
CA ASN A 111 27.30 29.22 7.74
C ASN A 111 27.04 28.07 6.75
N ALA A 112 28.02 27.20 6.51
CA ALA A 112 27.85 26.05 5.63
C ALA A 112 26.93 25.00 6.28
N TRP A 113 27.08 24.77 7.58
CA TRP A 113 26.18 23.89 8.36
C TRP A 113 24.76 24.45 8.42
N LEU A 114 24.60 25.76 8.61
CA LEU A 114 23.30 26.43 8.57
C LEU A 114 22.62 26.27 7.21
N LEU A 115 23.34 26.53 6.11
CA LEU A 115 22.84 26.33 4.76
C LEU A 115 22.45 24.86 4.52
N GLY A 116 23.26 23.90 4.97
CA GLY A 116 22.94 22.48 4.88
C GLY A 116 21.64 22.13 5.59
N ALA A 117 21.42 22.65 6.80
CA ALA A 117 20.19 22.47 7.55
C ALA A 117 18.96 23.02 6.80
N ILE A 118 19.08 24.23 6.23
CA ILE A 118 18.02 24.88 5.44
C ILE A 118 17.72 24.07 4.18
N VAL A 119 18.75 23.63 3.46
CA VAL A 119 18.61 22.82 2.24
C VAL A 119 17.89 21.51 2.53
N ILE A 120 18.24 20.80 3.61
CA ILE A 120 17.55 19.57 3.99
C ILE A 120 16.10 19.85 4.39
N ALA A 121 15.83 20.92 5.14
CA ALA A 121 14.47 21.29 5.50
C ALA A 121 13.61 21.57 4.26
N VAL A 122 14.14 22.32 3.29
CA VAL A 122 13.41 22.69 2.07
C VAL A 122 13.30 21.53 1.09
N LEU A 123 14.37 20.76 0.86
CA LEU A 123 14.39 19.70 -0.16
C LEU A 123 13.91 18.34 0.34
N VAL A 124 13.88 18.09 1.65
CA VAL A 124 13.42 16.79 2.20
C VAL A 124 12.10 16.96 2.92
N ILE A 125 11.99 17.89 3.88
CA ILE A 125 10.78 17.98 4.71
C ILE A 125 9.58 18.47 3.88
N LEU A 126 9.74 19.49 3.03
CA LEU A 126 8.63 19.98 2.21
C LEU A 126 8.14 18.94 1.20
N PRO A 127 8.99 18.29 0.37
CA PRO A 127 8.50 17.30 -0.59
C PRO A 127 7.82 16.11 0.10
N VAL A 128 8.38 15.63 1.22
CA VAL A 128 7.76 14.55 1.99
C VAL A 128 6.41 14.98 2.56
N HIS A 129 6.28 16.23 3.03
CA HIS A 129 5.02 16.78 3.51
C HIS A 129 3.96 16.87 2.40
N PHE A 130 4.29 17.47 1.26
CA PHE A 130 3.36 17.59 0.12
C PHE A 130 2.99 16.23 -0.45
N TYR A 131 3.95 15.32 -0.59
CA TYR A 131 3.70 13.97 -1.08
C TYR A 131 2.80 13.16 -0.13
N ALA A 132 3.05 13.23 1.18
CA ALA A 132 2.19 12.58 2.18
C ALA A 132 0.76 13.14 2.14
N SER A 133 0.60 14.47 2.04
CA SER A 133 -0.71 15.12 1.92
C SER A 133 -1.45 14.76 0.63
N TYR A 134 -0.73 14.72 -0.49
CA TYR A 134 -1.29 14.28 -1.78
C TYR A 134 -1.76 12.84 -1.72
N LYS A 135 -0.93 11.93 -1.20
CA LYS A 135 -1.28 10.51 -1.08
C LYS A 135 -2.46 10.28 -0.14
N LYS A 136 -2.52 11.04 0.97
CA LYS A 136 -3.66 11.07 1.88
C LYS A 136 -4.95 11.54 1.20
N SER A 137 -4.86 12.54 0.31
CA SER A 137 -6.00 13.01 -0.46
C SER A 137 -6.54 11.93 -1.38
N ILE A 138 -5.68 11.25 -2.16
CA ILE A 138 -6.12 10.19 -3.08
C ILE A 138 -6.83 9.05 -2.33
N HIS A 139 -6.25 8.58 -1.22
CA HIS A 139 -6.81 7.45 -0.48
C HIS A 139 -8.08 7.80 0.31
N LYS A 140 -8.39 9.08 0.52
CA LYS A 140 -9.67 9.49 1.12
C LYS A 140 -10.85 9.33 0.14
N PHE A 141 -10.58 9.21 -1.16
CA PHE A 141 -11.58 9.17 -2.23
C PHE A 141 -11.57 7.86 -3.05
N SER A 142 -10.73 6.88 -2.68
CA SER A 142 -10.68 5.55 -3.28
C SER A 142 -11.12 4.47 -2.31
#